data_AF-A0A090FSD8-F1
#
_entry.id   AF-A0A090FSD8-F1
#
_cell.length_a   1.000
_cell.length_b   1.000
_cell.length_c   1.000
_cell.angle_alpha   90.00
_cell.angle_beta   90.00
_cell.angle_gamma   90.00
#
_symmetry.space_group_name_H-M   'P 1'
#
loop_
_entity.id
_entity.type
_entity.pdbx_description
1 polymer ?
#
loop_
_entity_poly.entity_id
_entity_poly.type
_entity_poly.pdbx_seq_one_letter_code
_entity_poly.pdbx_strand_id
1 'polypeptide(L)'
;MGSSGSGHFSDYSGRPKTDSGNGSSGGSSGSDKCGEAFTASFEDVASHDYYMNRGSVPAVGTQLTVELRGRVVAVAGTESVGSLPTRLNYLARCLQVGFTYTGVVTASSNGTNPQVQADFVAG
;
A
#
# COMPACT_ATOMS: atom_id res chain seq x y z
N MET A 1 -0.50 -21.39 50.82
CA MET A 1 0.56 -20.61 50.14
C MET A 1 0.42 -20.90 48.65
N GLY A 2 0.11 -20.03 47.71
CA GLY A 2 -0.24 -18.61 47.68
C GLY A 2 -0.69 -18.27 46.24
N SER A 3 -1.52 -17.24 46.11
CA SER A 3 -1.85 -16.45 44.90
C SER A 3 -2.49 -17.14 43.69
N SER A 4 -3.82 -17.27 43.73
CA SER A 4 -4.66 -17.16 42.53
C SER A 4 -4.90 -15.67 42.26
N GLY A 5 -4.16 -15.08 41.32
CA GLY A 5 -4.38 -13.71 40.87
C GLY A 5 -5.69 -13.61 40.08
N SER A 6 -6.77 -13.16 40.71
CA SER A 6 -8.01 -12.81 40.02
C SER A 6 -7.87 -11.44 39.36
N GLY A 7 -7.42 -11.42 38.10
CA GLY A 7 -7.50 -10.23 37.25
C GLY A 7 -8.95 -9.91 36.92
N HIS A 8 -9.44 -8.77 37.39
CA HIS A 8 -10.79 -8.26 37.16
C HIS A 8 -10.84 -7.53 35.80
N PHE A 9 -11.69 -7.99 34.88
CA PHE A 9 -11.90 -7.39 33.55
C PHE A 9 -12.91 -6.24 33.59
N SER A 10 -12.69 -5.19 34.39
CA SER A 10 -13.75 -4.20 34.66
C SER A 10 -13.41 -2.73 34.38
N ASP A 11 -12.25 -2.42 33.81
CA ASP A 11 -11.87 -1.02 33.54
C ASP A 11 -12.07 -0.56 32.08
N TYR A 12 -13.01 -1.15 31.35
CA TYR A 12 -13.59 -0.49 30.16
C TYR A 12 -14.97 0.11 30.50
N SER A 13 -14.95 1.13 31.36
CA SER A 13 -16.10 2.03 31.55
C SER A 13 -15.77 3.42 31.04
N GLY A 14 -16.44 3.81 29.96
CA GLY A 14 -16.29 5.15 29.35
C GLY A 14 -17.27 5.45 28.22
N ARG A 15 -18.41 4.76 28.12
CA ARG A 15 -19.49 5.12 27.18
C ARG A 15 -20.71 5.63 27.95
N PRO A 16 -21.08 6.91 27.82
CA PRO A 16 -22.49 7.26 27.76
C PRO A 16 -23.00 6.99 26.34
N LYS A 17 -24.08 6.20 26.23
CA LYS A 17 -24.93 6.16 25.04
C LYS A 17 -25.93 7.31 25.13
N THR A 18 -25.92 8.28 24.22
CA THR A 18 -27.16 8.82 23.62
C THR A 18 -26.90 9.62 22.34
N ASP A 19 -27.68 9.28 21.33
CA ASP A 19 -28.25 10.06 20.22
C ASP A 19 -27.47 11.03 19.31
N SER A 20 -27.67 10.77 18.01
CA SER A 20 -27.91 11.75 16.94
C SER A 20 -26.98 12.95 16.85
N GLY A 21 -25.88 12.79 16.12
CA GLY A 21 -25.05 13.91 15.69
C GLY A 21 -23.84 13.45 14.92
N ASN A 22 -23.85 13.73 13.62
CA ASN A 22 -22.72 13.81 12.69
C ASN A 22 -21.32 13.69 13.36
N GLY A 23 -20.89 12.44 13.62
CA GLY A 23 -19.63 12.16 14.28
C GLY A 23 -18.48 12.31 13.29
N SER A 24 -17.88 13.50 13.25
CA SER A 24 -16.58 13.69 12.61
C SER A 24 -15.59 12.71 13.22
N SER A 25 -15.23 11.70 12.43
CA SER A 25 -14.17 10.76 12.75
C SER A 25 -12.89 11.53 13.10
N GLY A 26 -12.39 11.26 14.31
CA GLY A 26 -11.20 11.88 14.86
C GLY A 26 -9.95 11.60 14.01
N GLY A 27 -9.10 12.62 13.92
CA GLY A 27 -7.75 12.54 13.36
C GLY A 27 -7.47 13.43 12.15
N SER A 28 -8.05 14.63 12.03
CA SER A 28 -7.71 15.58 10.93
C SER A 28 -6.43 16.38 11.24
N SER A 29 -5.31 15.69 11.42
CA SER A 29 -3.97 16.31 11.51
C SER A 29 -2.90 15.34 11.02
N GLY A 30 -3.06 14.86 9.80
CA GLY A 30 -1.99 14.26 9.00
C GLY A 30 -2.17 14.81 7.60
N SER A 31 -1.09 15.23 6.95
CA SER A 31 -1.15 15.63 5.53
C SER A 31 -1.94 14.62 4.70
N ASP A 32 -2.61 15.08 3.64
CA ASP A 32 -3.30 14.21 2.68
C ASP A 32 -2.29 13.29 1.98
N LYS A 33 -1.86 12.21 2.65
CA LYS A 33 -0.84 11.27 2.18
C LYS A 33 -1.19 10.64 0.84
N CYS A 34 -2.47 10.62 0.49
CA CYS A 34 -2.93 10.13 -0.80
C CYS A 34 -2.49 11.02 -1.97
N GLY A 35 -2.29 12.32 -1.76
CA GLY A 35 -1.84 13.26 -2.79
C GLY A 35 -0.31 13.40 -2.88
N GLU A 36 0.44 12.73 -2.00
CA GLU A 36 1.90 12.84 -1.97
C GLU A 36 2.55 11.93 -3.03
N ALA A 37 3.56 12.45 -3.71
CA ALA A 37 4.42 11.66 -4.58
C ALA A 37 5.32 10.73 -3.75
N PHE A 38 5.67 9.57 -4.30
CA PHE A 38 6.49 8.60 -3.59
C PHE A 38 7.36 7.77 -4.53
N THR A 39 8.49 7.29 -4.01
CA THR A 39 9.37 6.32 -4.66
C THR A 39 9.20 4.96 -4.00
N ALA A 40 9.17 3.90 -4.79
CA ALA A 40 9.07 2.53 -4.27
C ALA A 40 10.00 1.57 -5.01
N SER A 41 10.76 0.78 -4.25
CA SER A 41 11.38 -0.46 -4.73
C SER A 41 10.38 -1.60 -4.54
N PHE A 42 10.16 -2.41 -5.58
CA PHE A 42 9.14 -3.44 -5.56
C PHE A 42 9.60 -4.72 -4.87
N GLU A 43 8.66 -5.39 -4.23
CA GLU A 43 8.83 -6.69 -3.61
C GLU A 43 8.31 -7.79 -4.55
N ASP A 44 8.84 -8.99 -4.40
CA ASP A 44 8.38 -10.22 -5.06
C ASP A 44 8.34 -10.17 -6.61
N VAL A 45 9.10 -9.27 -7.24
CA VAL A 45 9.11 -9.00 -8.70
C VAL A 45 9.15 -10.27 -9.55
N ALA A 46 9.95 -11.26 -9.15
CA ALA A 46 10.08 -12.52 -9.88
C ALA A 46 8.76 -13.28 -10.00
N SER A 47 7.85 -13.16 -9.03
CA SER A 47 6.58 -13.91 -8.97
C SER A 47 5.40 -13.23 -9.65
N HIS A 48 5.62 -12.02 -10.17
CA HIS A 48 4.57 -11.21 -10.81
C HIS A 48 4.51 -11.43 -12.33
N ASP A 49 3.33 -11.14 -12.90
CA ASP A 49 2.97 -11.53 -14.28
C ASP A 49 3.99 -11.05 -15.31
N TYR A 50 4.44 -9.80 -15.19
CA TYR A 50 5.36 -9.19 -16.17
C TYR A 50 6.64 -10.02 -16.30
N TYR A 51 7.25 -10.40 -15.17
CA TYR A 51 8.48 -11.19 -15.17
C TYR A 51 8.21 -12.63 -15.57
N MET A 52 7.13 -13.24 -15.07
CA MET A 52 6.75 -14.63 -15.38
C MET A 52 6.46 -14.82 -16.88
N ASN A 53 5.83 -13.85 -17.52
CA ASN A 53 5.47 -13.93 -18.94
C ASN A 53 6.61 -13.54 -19.87
N ARG A 54 7.45 -12.58 -19.48
CA ARG A 54 8.48 -11.99 -20.37
C ARG A 54 9.91 -12.44 -20.04
N GLY A 55 10.13 -13.10 -18.90
CA GLY A 55 11.45 -13.46 -18.40
C GLY A 55 12.37 -12.26 -18.14
N SER A 56 11.81 -11.06 -18.03
CA SER A 56 12.56 -9.81 -17.87
C SER A 56 11.75 -8.76 -17.12
N VAL A 57 12.43 -7.80 -16.50
CA VAL A 57 11.80 -6.65 -15.83
C VAL A 57 11.55 -5.50 -16.82
N PRO A 58 10.59 -4.60 -16.54
CA PRO A 58 10.36 -3.44 -17.40
C PRO A 58 11.59 -2.52 -17.47
N ALA A 59 11.81 -1.92 -18.62
CA ALA A 59 12.91 -0.97 -18.82
C ALA A 59 12.67 0.35 -18.07
N VAL A 60 13.74 1.06 -17.75
CA VAL A 60 13.68 2.45 -17.25
C VAL A 60 12.87 3.32 -18.21
N GLY A 61 11.98 4.15 -17.65
CA GLY A 61 11.03 4.98 -18.38
C GLY A 61 9.70 4.28 -18.71
N THR A 62 9.56 2.98 -18.43
CA THR A 62 8.26 2.30 -18.58
C THR A 62 7.22 2.92 -17.65
N GLN A 63 6.05 3.26 -18.20
CA GLN A 63 4.93 3.79 -17.43
C GLN A 63 4.24 2.69 -16.63
N LEU A 64 3.91 3.00 -15.38
CA LEU A 64 3.23 2.12 -14.44
C LEU A 64 1.99 2.80 -13.86
N THR A 65 1.03 1.98 -13.45
CA THR A 65 -0.10 2.37 -12.60
C THR A 65 -0.06 1.58 -11.29
N VAL A 66 -0.80 2.03 -10.28
CA VAL A 66 -0.97 1.29 -9.03
C VAL A 66 -2.38 0.74 -8.95
N GLU A 67 -2.50 -0.55 -8.61
CA GLU A 67 -3.78 -1.24 -8.48
C GLU A 67 -3.87 -2.03 -7.17
N LEU A 68 -5.09 -2.31 -6.73
CA LEU A 68 -5.36 -3.20 -5.59
C LEU A 68 -5.84 -4.56 -6.11
N ARG A 69 -4.94 -5.56 -6.10
CA ARG A 69 -5.22 -6.94 -6.52
C ARG A 69 -5.05 -7.90 -5.33
N GLY A 70 -5.73 -7.61 -4.22
CA GLY A 70 -5.50 -8.24 -2.91
C GLY A 70 -4.37 -7.58 -2.12
N ARG A 71 -3.27 -7.21 -2.79
CA ARG A 71 -2.22 -6.29 -2.30
C ARG A 71 -2.10 -5.10 -3.24
N VAL A 72 -1.51 -4.01 -2.76
CA VAL A 72 -1.14 -2.86 -3.61
C VAL A 72 0.03 -3.27 -4.50
N VAL A 73 -0.18 -3.23 -5.82
CA VAL A 73 0.78 -3.69 -6.83
C VAL A 73 1.01 -2.62 -7.88
N ALA A 74 2.21 -2.59 -8.46
CA ALA A 74 2.52 -1.80 -9.64
C ALA A 74 2.20 -2.63 -10.89
N VAL A 75 1.58 -2.00 -11.89
CA VAL A 75 1.09 -2.66 -13.11
C VAL A 75 1.63 -1.92 -14.34
N ALA A 76 2.16 -2.68 -15.30
CA ALA A 76 2.54 -2.18 -16.62
C ALA A 76 1.50 -2.66 -17.64
N GLY A 77 0.57 -1.78 -18.01
CA GLY A 77 -0.57 -2.16 -18.85
C GLY A 77 -1.53 -3.06 -18.09
N THR A 78 -1.49 -4.38 -18.35
CA THR A 78 -2.33 -5.38 -17.65
C THR A 78 -1.52 -6.30 -16.73
N GLU A 79 -0.20 -6.31 -16.86
CA GLU A 79 0.70 -7.23 -16.18
C GLU A 79 1.22 -6.61 -14.87
N SER A 80 1.04 -7.33 -13.76
CA SER A 80 1.63 -6.91 -12.50
C SER A 80 3.17 -7.02 -12.58
N VAL A 81 3.87 -6.02 -12.05
CA VAL A 81 5.34 -5.95 -12.07
C VAL A 81 5.93 -6.32 -10.71
N GLY A 82 5.23 -5.97 -9.63
CA GLY A 82 5.74 -6.13 -8.28
C GLY A 82 4.75 -5.63 -7.22
N SER A 83 4.93 -6.11 -5.99
CA SER A 83 4.18 -5.64 -4.84
C SER A 83 4.82 -4.37 -4.26
N LEU A 84 4.00 -3.40 -3.86
CA LEU A 84 4.51 -2.23 -3.15
C LEU A 84 4.85 -2.59 -1.69
N PRO A 85 5.92 -2.02 -1.11
CA PRO A 85 6.29 -2.24 0.28
C PRO A 85 5.14 -1.98 1.25
N THR A 86 5.06 -2.72 2.35
CA THR A 86 3.97 -2.64 3.34
C THR A 86 3.77 -1.24 3.93
N ARG A 87 4.83 -0.41 4.01
CA ARG A 87 4.74 1.01 4.41
C ARG A 87 3.82 1.84 3.50
N LEU A 88 3.55 1.38 2.28
CA LEU A 88 2.65 2.01 1.31
C LEU A 88 1.25 1.37 1.26
N ASN A 89 0.91 0.46 2.19
CA ASN A 89 -0.42 -0.17 2.20
C ASN A 89 -1.57 0.82 2.43
N TYR A 90 -1.30 2.03 2.95
CA TYR A 90 -2.32 3.09 3.03
C TYR A 90 -2.90 3.47 1.66
N LEU A 91 -2.14 3.24 0.57
CA LEU A 91 -2.59 3.46 -0.80
C LEU A 91 -3.82 2.61 -1.15
N ALA A 92 -4.02 1.44 -0.52
CA ALA A 92 -5.24 0.66 -0.72
C ALA A 92 -6.50 1.46 -0.38
N ARG A 93 -6.46 2.25 0.71
CA ARG A 93 -7.56 3.15 1.07
C ARG A 93 -7.66 4.33 0.11
N CYS A 94 -6.53 4.90 -0.32
CA CYS A 94 -6.51 5.99 -1.30
C CYS A 94 -7.17 5.60 -2.63
N LEU A 95 -6.84 4.40 -3.15
CA LEU A 95 -7.45 3.84 -4.35
C LEU A 95 -8.97 3.66 -4.19
N GLN A 96 -9.44 3.20 -3.01
CA GLN A 96 -10.87 3.03 -2.73
C GLN A 96 -11.66 4.35 -2.68
N VAL A 97 -11.00 5.47 -2.34
CA VAL A 97 -11.64 6.80 -2.33
C VAL A 97 -11.43 7.55 -3.65
N GLY A 98 -10.85 6.90 -4.66
CA GLY A 98 -10.80 7.38 -6.04
C GLY A 98 -9.46 7.99 -6.49
N PHE A 99 -8.42 7.97 -5.65
CA PHE A 99 -7.09 8.38 -6.11
C PHE A 99 -6.56 7.38 -7.13
N THR A 100 -5.83 7.91 -8.11
CA THR A 100 -5.05 7.10 -9.04
C THR A 100 -3.59 7.48 -8.93
N TYR A 101 -2.70 6.55 -9.25
CA TYR A 101 -1.27 6.80 -9.23
C TYR A 101 -0.68 6.36 -10.56
N THR A 102 0.08 7.27 -11.17
CA THR A 102 0.87 6.99 -12.35
C THR A 102 2.33 7.19 -12.01
N GLY A 103 3.18 6.33 -12.56
CA GLY A 103 4.59 6.37 -12.28
C GLY A 103 5.44 5.92 -13.45
N VAL A 104 6.74 6.06 -13.27
CA VAL A 104 7.75 5.68 -14.25
C VAL A 104 8.85 4.88 -13.57
N VAL A 105 9.30 3.81 -14.23
CA VAL A 105 10.45 3.02 -13.76
C VAL A 105 11.70 3.90 -13.80
N THR A 106 12.38 4.01 -12.66
CA THR A 106 13.62 4.79 -12.50
C THR A 106 14.86 3.91 -12.42
N ALA A 107 14.71 2.66 -11.96
CA ALA A 107 15.78 1.66 -11.99
C ALA A 107 15.21 0.25 -12.21
N SER A 108 15.96 -0.57 -12.95
CA SER A 108 15.59 -1.94 -13.28
C SER A 108 16.83 -2.83 -13.37
N SER A 109 16.81 -4.01 -12.74
CA SER A 109 17.87 -5.01 -12.85
C SER A 109 17.27 -6.39 -13.06
N ASN A 110 17.72 -7.08 -14.10
CA ASN A 110 17.49 -8.52 -14.26
C ASN A 110 18.51 -9.32 -13.44
N GLY A 111 18.26 -10.61 -13.25
CA GLY A 111 19.16 -11.54 -12.57
C GLY A 111 18.40 -12.58 -11.75
N THR A 112 19.13 -13.35 -10.93
CA THR A 112 18.53 -14.36 -10.03
C THR A 112 17.55 -13.73 -9.04
N ASN A 113 17.76 -12.45 -8.68
CA ASN A 113 16.83 -11.65 -7.91
C ASN A 113 16.49 -10.37 -8.71
N PRO A 114 15.42 -10.36 -9.53
CA PRO A 114 15.04 -9.20 -10.31
C PRO A 114 14.60 -8.05 -9.40
N GLN A 115 14.94 -6.82 -9.77
CA GLN A 115 14.66 -5.61 -8.99
C GLN A 115 14.09 -4.51 -9.88
N VAL A 116 13.10 -3.79 -9.37
CA VAL A 116 12.47 -2.64 -10.04
C VAL A 116 12.21 -1.55 -9.01
N GLN A 117 12.51 -0.31 -9.39
CA GLN A 117 12.17 0.90 -8.64
C GLN A 117 11.44 1.87 -9.57
N ALA A 118 10.46 2.58 -9.01
CA ALA A 118 9.70 3.59 -9.73
C ALA A 118 9.30 4.76 -8.83
N ASP A 119 9.08 5.90 -9.48
CA ASP A 119 8.53 7.11 -8.87
C ASP A 119 7.07 7.26 -9.31
N PHE A 120 6.19 7.60 -8.37
CA PHE A 120 4.77 7.74 -8.58
C PHE A 120 4.27 9.11 -8.12
N VAL A 121 3.28 9.62 -8.85
CA VAL A 121 2.52 10.82 -8.51
C VAL A 121 1.03 10.50 -8.48
N ALA A 122 0.31 11.16 -7.58
CA ALA A 122 -1.15 11.12 -7.55
C ALA A 122 -1.72 11.87 -8.77
N GLY A 123 -2.75 11.31 -9.38
CA GLY A 123 -3.53 11.91 -10.48
C GLY A 123 -4.93 12.32 -10.05
#